data_AF-A0A1G6T3V4-F1
#
_entry.id   AF-A0A1G6T3V4-F1
#
_cell.length_a   1.000
_cell.length_b   1.000
_cell.length_c   1.000
_cell.angle_alpha   90.00
_cell.angle_beta   90.00
_cell.angle_gamma   90.00
#
_symmetry.space_group_name_H-M   'P 1'
#
loop_
_entity.id
_entity.type
_entity.pdbx_description
1 polymer ?
#
loop_
_entity_poly.entity_id
_entity_poly.type
_entity_poly.pdbx_seq_one_letter_code
_entity_poly.pdbx_strand_id
1 'polypeptide(L)'
;MNSHPTVGDLMNTAAVHLTRATTSLAVAPFDTLPQARAAIAAFHQILDALAKHSQVLLGTGRHEGLRASTTTDVRELASLHLSEDIRTYLDAQSRTAQPVGLDPTQPWSAAARCVRGATDLLLMHADNTTGTFQPRSTGAALFVDQDVRLAGLTRAATMTTAVLAGRDQLALCAGQAGVPWPAVRKVMTGLDDMHDAATALTLDAPPASRRLDSTGPVHPAVRTFDPLVELTDHMRALRQQAWELVASPSYEIAPLRRFAALGLAVHVRAAQFYAGTDLPAPGGDHQHVVDVLMHRAAAWRNLAATLYPVRSIDPRDSLGGKSINRAATLLAQCANVHAAPAPDGQVTARQQRTKQAVNGALSLMGDITAWNARTFSALARSNQLFLPASDLHRDDLSQDATAAAAKLAGGYVALPDGRAVQIADAYTALTQVRDGQRDPVHSHHLGRNPAGTPTALRNAVSAPRAF
;
A
#
# COMPACT_ATOMS: atom_id res chain seq x y z
N MET A 1 -30.76 -2.53 5.87
CA MET A 1 -30.16 -1.42 5.09
C MET A 1 -28.67 -1.45 5.38
N ASN A 2 -27.83 -1.74 4.38
CA ASN A 2 -26.38 -1.72 4.56
C ASN A 2 -25.95 -0.25 4.59
N SER A 3 -25.60 0.25 5.78
CA SER A 3 -25.10 1.62 5.92
C SER A 3 -23.70 1.66 5.34
N HIS A 4 -23.45 2.56 4.39
CA HIS A 4 -22.10 2.74 3.86
C HIS A 4 -21.18 3.20 5.00
N PRO A 5 -20.01 2.60 5.13
CA PRO A 5 -19.05 2.95 6.17
C PRO A 5 -18.55 4.40 6.05
N THR A 6 -18.36 5.02 7.20
CA THR A 6 -18.03 6.44 7.35
C THR A 6 -16.56 6.68 7.71
N VAL A 7 -16.12 7.95 7.68
CA VAL A 7 -14.81 8.36 8.20
C VAL A 7 -14.62 7.90 9.65
N GLY A 8 -15.65 8.02 10.49
CA GLY A 8 -15.62 7.54 11.87
C GLY A 8 -15.39 6.03 11.96
N ASP A 9 -16.15 5.24 11.19
CA ASP A 9 -16.03 3.77 11.17
C ASP A 9 -14.62 3.32 10.77
N LEU A 10 -14.05 3.97 9.75
CA LEU A 10 -12.71 3.69 9.26
C LEU A 10 -11.63 4.06 10.29
N MET A 11 -11.71 5.24 10.89
CA MET A 11 -10.73 5.67 11.90
C MET A 11 -10.80 4.81 13.17
N ASN A 12 -12.00 4.41 13.58
CA ASN A 12 -12.18 3.48 14.70
C ASN A 12 -11.62 2.08 14.40
N THR A 13 -11.89 1.56 13.19
CA THR A 13 -11.31 0.29 12.74
C THR A 13 -9.78 0.36 12.68
N ALA A 14 -9.24 1.49 12.25
CA ALA A 14 -7.79 1.72 12.26
C ALA A 14 -7.21 1.69 13.67
N ALA A 15 -7.87 2.32 14.66
CA ALA A 15 -7.45 2.29 16.06
C ALA A 15 -7.47 0.87 16.65
N VAL A 16 -8.48 0.06 16.31
CA VAL A 16 -8.53 -1.37 16.70
C VAL A 16 -7.35 -2.13 16.11
N HIS A 17 -7.04 -1.91 14.83
CA HIS A 17 -5.89 -2.54 14.19
C HIS A 17 -4.56 -2.10 14.78
N LEU A 18 -4.39 -0.82 15.15
CA LEU A 18 -3.21 -0.31 15.84
C LEU A 18 -3.02 -0.98 17.20
N THR A 19 -4.08 -1.05 18.00
CA THR A 19 -4.06 -1.73 19.30
C THR A 19 -3.67 -3.20 19.13
N ARG A 20 -4.26 -3.90 18.15
CA ARG A 20 -3.90 -5.28 17.85
C ARG A 20 -2.42 -5.42 17.45
N ALA A 21 -1.89 -4.43 16.72
CA ALA A 21 -0.50 -4.43 16.26
C ALA A 21 0.47 -4.36 17.44
N THR A 22 0.24 -3.42 18.36
CA THR A 22 1.07 -3.23 19.55
C THR A 22 0.96 -4.42 20.51
N THR A 23 -0.25 -4.95 20.74
CA THR A 23 -0.44 -6.14 21.58
C THR A 23 0.19 -7.39 20.97
N SER A 24 0.13 -7.57 19.65
CA SER A 24 0.73 -8.74 18.99
C SER A 24 2.25 -8.76 19.17
N LEU A 25 2.91 -7.60 19.07
CA LEU A 25 4.36 -7.47 19.28
C LEU A 25 4.80 -7.76 20.72
N ALA A 26 3.92 -7.51 21.69
CA ALA A 26 4.19 -7.83 23.09
C ALA A 26 4.07 -9.33 23.40
N VAL A 27 3.21 -10.04 22.67
CA VAL A 27 2.90 -11.47 22.93
C VAL A 27 3.78 -12.41 22.12
N ALA A 28 4.08 -12.09 20.86
CA ALA A 28 4.83 -12.95 19.95
C ALA A 28 5.80 -12.12 19.09
N PRO A 29 7.13 -12.22 19.30
CA PRO A 29 8.11 -11.61 18.41
C PRO A 29 8.07 -12.26 17.02
N PHE A 30 8.72 -11.66 16.03
CA PHE A 30 8.70 -12.19 14.66
C PHE A 30 9.52 -13.48 14.56
N ASP A 31 8.98 -14.47 13.85
CA ASP A 31 9.64 -15.77 13.65
C ASP A 31 10.67 -15.71 12.50
N THR A 32 10.54 -14.74 11.60
CA THR A 32 11.34 -14.68 10.38
C THR A 32 11.76 -13.25 10.00
N LEU A 33 12.92 -13.13 9.35
CA LEU A 33 13.44 -11.87 8.80
C LEU A 33 12.44 -11.18 7.84
N PRO A 34 11.78 -11.87 6.89
CA PRO A 34 10.78 -11.25 6.02
C PRO A 34 9.60 -10.64 6.79
N GLN A 35 9.12 -11.32 7.84
CA GLN A 35 8.03 -10.82 8.68
C GLN A 35 8.42 -9.53 9.40
N ALA A 36 9.63 -9.49 9.97
CA ALA A 36 10.17 -8.28 10.61
C ALA A 36 10.27 -7.10 9.62
N ARG A 37 10.80 -7.33 8.42
CA ARG A 37 10.87 -6.31 7.36
C ARG A 37 9.49 -5.81 6.97
N ALA A 38 8.52 -6.71 6.79
CA ALA A 38 7.15 -6.36 6.43
C ALA A 38 6.49 -5.49 7.52
N ALA A 39 6.73 -5.80 8.80
CA ALA A 39 6.23 -4.99 9.92
C ALA A 39 6.85 -3.58 9.97
N ILE A 40 8.15 -3.45 9.72
CA ILE A 40 8.82 -2.12 9.60
C ILE A 40 8.20 -1.31 8.45
N ALA A 41 8.01 -1.94 7.29
CA ALA A 41 7.38 -1.28 6.15
C ALA A 41 5.93 -0.87 6.46
N ALA A 42 5.19 -1.70 7.21
CA ALA A 42 3.81 -1.41 7.62
C ALA A 42 3.73 -0.27 8.65
N PHE A 43 4.69 -0.18 9.57
CA PHE A 43 4.86 0.94 10.49
C PHE A 43 5.08 2.26 9.74
N HIS A 44 5.96 2.29 8.75
CA HIS A 44 6.15 3.48 7.90
C HIS A 44 4.90 3.85 7.10
N GLN A 45 4.12 2.87 6.63
CA GLN A 45 2.89 3.13 5.88
C GLN A 45 1.80 3.80 6.71
N ILE A 46 1.65 3.46 7.99
CA ILE A 46 0.65 4.12 8.83
C ILE A 46 1.07 5.55 9.15
N LEU A 47 2.37 5.81 9.38
CA LEU A 47 2.88 7.17 9.56
C LEU A 47 2.63 8.02 8.31
N ASP A 48 2.93 7.49 7.12
CA ASP A 48 2.62 8.14 5.85
C ASP A 48 1.12 8.44 5.69
N ALA A 49 0.27 7.46 6.03
CA ALA A 49 -1.18 7.62 5.94
C ALA A 49 -1.71 8.71 6.89
N LEU A 50 -1.21 8.77 8.12
CA LEU A 50 -1.59 9.79 9.12
C LEU A 50 -1.09 11.18 8.75
N ALA A 51 0.15 11.29 8.23
CA ALA A 51 0.67 12.56 7.73
C ALA A 51 -0.16 13.08 6.55
N LYS A 52 -0.48 12.21 5.57
CA LYS A 52 -1.35 12.55 4.45
C LYS A 52 -2.76 12.93 4.89
N HIS A 53 -3.33 12.22 5.86
CA HIS A 53 -4.65 12.53 6.40
C HIS A 53 -4.68 13.94 7.02
N SER A 54 -3.67 14.27 7.82
CA SER A 54 -3.52 15.58 8.45
C SER A 54 -3.38 16.71 7.41
N GLN A 55 -2.59 16.47 6.36
CA GLN A 55 -2.43 17.41 5.25
C GLN A 55 -3.72 17.62 4.45
N VAL A 56 -4.54 16.59 4.28
CA VAL A 56 -5.85 16.72 3.62
C VAL A 56 -6.82 17.55 4.47
N LEU A 57 -6.85 17.31 5.79
CA LEU A 57 -7.68 18.08 6.72
C LEU A 57 -7.32 19.57 6.71
N LEU A 58 -6.03 19.89 6.70
CA LEU A 58 -5.55 21.28 6.65
C LEU A 58 -5.76 21.92 5.28
N GLY A 59 -5.37 21.23 4.21
CA GLY A 59 -5.44 21.73 2.84
C GLY A 59 -4.21 22.52 2.40
N THR A 60 -3.86 22.37 1.12
CA THR A 60 -2.67 22.99 0.52
C THR A 60 -2.67 24.52 0.59
N GLY A 61 -3.78 25.19 0.24
CA GLY A 61 -3.87 26.66 0.35
C GLY A 61 -3.81 27.16 1.79
N ARG A 62 -4.27 26.35 2.75
CA ARG A 62 -4.17 26.68 4.17
C ARG A 62 -2.74 26.49 4.67
N HIS A 63 -1.99 25.49 4.20
CA HIS A 63 -0.58 25.32 4.55
C HIS A 63 0.23 26.58 4.23
N GLU A 64 0.02 27.16 3.04
CA GLU A 64 0.68 28.39 2.62
C GLU A 64 0.27 29.56 3.53
N GLY A 65 -1.02 29.68 3.84
CA GLY A 65 -1.54 30.69 4.77
C GLY A 65 -1.00 30.58 6.20
N LEU A 66 -0.89 29.35 6.73
CA LEU A 66 -0.38 29.07 8.08
C LEU A 66 1.10 29.47 8.20
N ARG A 67 1.89 29.25 7.13
CA ARG A 67 3.31 29.63 7.07
C ARG A 67 3.53 31.15 6.92
N ALA A 68 2.63 31.82 6.21
CA ALA A 68 2.74 33.25 5.94
C ALA A 68 2.18 34.13 7.08
N SER A 69 1.29 33.57 7.93
CA SER A 69 0.58 34.32 8.96
C SER A 69 1.30 34.32 10.32
N THR A 70 1.32 35.47 10.98
CA THR A 70 1.82 35.67 12.35
C THR A 70 0.76 35.41 13.43
N THR A 71 -0.53 35.33 13.06
CA THR A 71 -1.67 35.05 13.96
C THR A 71 -2.31 33.72 13.60
N THR A 72 -1.52 32.66 13.69
CA THR A 72 -1.93 31.30 13.29
C THR A 72 -2.37 30.48 14.50
N ASP A 73 -3.37 29.62 14.33
CA ASP A 73 -3.71 28.61 15.33
C ASP A 73 -2.51 27.67 15.54
N VAL A 74 -1.97 27.68 16.76
CA VAL A 74 -0.77 26.94 17.15
C VAL A 74 -0.93 25.44 16.89
N ARG A 75 -2.14 24.89 17.01
CA ARG A 75 -2.40 23.45 16.82
C ARG A 75 -2.43 23.07 15.35
N GLU A 76 -2.99 23.91 14.49
CA GLU A 76 -2.95 23.67 13.03
C GLU A 76 -1.50 23.75 12.53
N LEU A 77 -0.71 24.71 13.03
CA LEU A 77 0.72 24.83 12.69
C LEU A 77 1.55 23.64 13.21
N ALA A 78 1.35 23.24 14.47
CA ALA A 78 2.04 22.07 15.03
C ALA A 78 1.66 20.78 14.29
N SER A 79 0.40 20.63 13.87
CA SER A 79 -0.03 19.49 13.04
C SER A 79 0.63 19.51 11.65
N LEU A 80 0.79 20.69 11.05
CA LEU A 80 1.50 20.86 9.79
C LEU A 80 2.96 20.41 9.94
N HIS A 81 3.68 20.93 10.93
CA HIS A 81 5.08 20.56 11.19
C HIS A 81 5.23 19.06 11.44
N LEU A 82 4.41 18.47 12.31
CA LEU A 82 4.42 17.02 12.56
C LEU A 82 4.25 16.21 11.26
N SER A 83 3.31 16.62 10.38
CA SER A 83 3.11 15.94 9.11
C SER A 83 4.31 16.07 8.15
N GLU A 84 5.03 17.19 8.21
CA GLU A 84 6.21 17.47 7.37
C GLU A 84 7.44 16.74 7.90
N ASP A 85 7.61 16.67 9.21
CA ASP A 85 8.67 15.92 9.87
C ASP A 85 8.54 14.43 9.56
N ILE A 86 7.34 13.86 9.71
CA ILE A 86 7.06 12.46 9.33
C ILE A 86 7.45 12.21 7.88
N ARG A 87 7.04 13.09 6.95
CA ARG A 87 7.35 12.92 5.52
C ARG A 87 8.84 13.03 5.24
N THR A 88 9.51 14.01 5.85
CA THR A 88 10.96 14.22 5.70
C THR A 88 11.73 12.99 6.15
N TYR A 89 11.34 12.43 7.30
CA TYR A 89 11.89 11.17 7.79
C TYR A 89 11.63 10.02 6.82
N LEU A 90 10.39 9.83 6.36
CA LEU A 90 10.04 8.74 5.44
C LEU A 90 10.76 8.85 4.08
N ASP A 91 10.96 10.06 3.58
CA ASP A 91 11.72 10.31 2.35
C ASP A 91 13.20 9.94 2.53
N ALA A 92 13.78 10.23 3.70
CA ALA A 92 15.14 9.80 4.04
C ALA A 92 15.24 8.26 4.11
N GLN A 93 14.23 7.59 4.67
CA GLN A 93 14.20 6.13 4.76
C GLN A 93 14.00 5.46 3.39
N SER A 94 13.15 6.02 2.53
CA SER A 94 12.80 5.47 1.21
C SER A 94 14.00 5.38 0.25
N ARG A 95 15.02 6.21 0.42
CA ARG A 95 16.29 6.12 -0.34
C ARG A 95 17.13 4.90 0.04
N THR A 96 16.80 4.26 1.15
CA THR A 96 17.61 3.20 1.77
C THR A 96 16.83 1.91 1.98
N ALA A 97 15.50 1.95 1.79
CA ALA A 97 14.62 0.82 1.91
C ALA A 97 14.70 -0.06 0.66
N GLN A 98 14.93 -1.36 0.87
CA GLN A 98 14.63 -2.38 -0.14
C GLN A 98 13.11 -2.40 -0.39
N PRO A 99 12.63 -2.74 -1.58
CA PRO A 99 11.19 -2.82 -1.87
C PRO A 99 10.57 -4.00 -1.10
N VAL A 100 10.18 -3.77 0.15
CA VAL A 100 9.62 -4.82 1.01
C VAL A 100 8.22 -5.21 0.55
N GLY A 101 7.93 -6.52 0.60
CA GLY A 101 6.60 -7.07 0.37
C GLY A 101 5.62 -6.54 1.40
N LEU A 102 4.48 -6.02 0.93
CA LEU A 102 3.40 -5.57 1.79
C LEU A 102 2.62 -6.78 2.25
N ASP A 103 2.85 -7.30 3.46
CA ASP A 103 1.92 -8.30 3.99
C ASP A 103 0.58 -7.60 4.33
N PRO A 104 -0.52 -7.92 3.62
CA PRO A 104 -1.81 -7.26 3.75
C PRO A 104 -2.55 -7.74 5.00
N THR A 105 -2.05 -8.75 5.69
CA THR A 105 -2.62 -9.28 6.91
C THR A 105 -2.04 -8.61 8.16
N GLN A 106 -0.92 -7.88 8.01
CA GLN A 106 -0.31 -7.16 9.13
C GLN A 106 -1.27 -6.11 9.70
N PRO A 107 -1.46 -6.06 11.03
CA PRO A 107 -2.36 -5.11 11.66
C PRO A 107 -2.00 -3.65 11.36
N TRP A 108 -0.71 -3.30 11.33
CA TRP A 108 -0.23 -1.97 10.92
C TRP A 108 -0.66 -1.59 9.49
N SER A 109 -0.50 -2.52 8.52
CA SER A 109 -0.95 -2.33 7.13
C SER A 109 -2.47 -2.21 7.02
N ALA A 110 -3.21 -2.93 7.86
CA ALA A 110 -4.67 -2.82 7.94
C ALA A 110 -5.10 -1.45 8.49
N ALA A 111 -4.46 -0.95 9.53
CA ALA A 111 -4.69 0.40 10.05
C ALA A 111 -4.40 1.47 8.99
N ALA A 112 -3.26 1.38 8.31
CA ALA A 112 -2.87 2.33 7.28
C ALA A 112 -3.90 2.41 6.14
N ARG A 113 -4.44 1.26 5.72
CA ARG A 113 -5.53 1.20 4.73
C ARG A 113 -6.80 1.88 5.18
N CYS A 114 -7.20 1.68 6.44
CA CYS A 114 -8.38 2.33 6.99
C CYS A 114 -8.20 3.85 7.05
N VAL A 115 -7.04 4.35 7.47
CA VAL A 115 -6.72 5.78 7.46
C VAL A 115 -6.72 6.34 6.04
N ARG A 116 -6.08 5.67 5.08
CA ARG A 116 -6.15 6.06 3.66
C ARG A 116 -7.58 6.05 3.14
N GLY A 117 -8.39 5.07 3.54
CA GLY A 117 -9.84 5.01 3.27
C GLY A 117 -10.54 6.30 3.70
N ALA A 118 -10.33 6.69 4.96
CA ALA A 118 -10.93 7.89 5.54
C ALA A 118 -10.46 9.15 4.80
N THR A 119 -9.18 9.22 4.43
CA THR A 119 -8.62 10.31 3.62
C THR A 119 -9.28 10.42 2.24
N ASP A 120 -9.54 9.30 1.56
CA ASP A 120 -10.22 9.36 0.26
C ASP A 120 -11.68 9.79 0.40
N LEU A 121 -12.40 9.36 1.44
CA LEU A 121 -13.76 9.84 1.70
C LEU A 121 -13.78 11.37 1.84
N LEU A 122 -12.83 11.93 2.60
CA LEU A 122 -12.67 13.38 2.71
C LEU A 122 -12.39 14.04 1.35
N LEU A 123 -11.53 13.45 0.52
CA LEU A 123 -11.21 13.97 -0.82
C LEU A 123 -12.34 13.82 -1.86
N MET A 124 -13.34 12.98 -1.59
CA MET A 124 -14.57 12.95 -2.38
C MET A 124 -15.44 14.17 -2.09
N HIS A 125 -15.35 14.75 -0.89
CA HIS A 125 -16.13 15.91 -0.50
C HIS A 125 -15.51 17.24 -0.92
N ALA A 126 -14.18 17.35 -0.91
CA ALA A 126 -13.46 18.53 -1.39
C ALA A 126 -12.14 18.15 -2.06
N ASP A 127 -11.78 18.85 -3.13
CA ASP A 127 -10.38 18.88 -3.54
C ASP A 127 -9.66 19.98 -2.77
N ASN A 128 -8.64 19.56 -2.03
CA ASN A 128 -7.79 20.44 -1.25
C ASN A 128 -6.29 20.21 -1.55
N THR A 129 -6.00 19.57 -2.69
CA THR A 129 -4.66 19.10 -3.08
C THR A 129 -3.95 19.99 -4.10
N THR A 130 -4.66 20.92 -4.74
CA THR A 130 -4.18 21.74 -5.87
C THR A 130 -3.83 23.17 -5.49
N GLY A 131 -3.67 23.47 -4.20
CA GLY A 131 -3.47 24.82 -3.66
C GLY A 131 -4.76 25.61 -3.48
N THR A 132 -5.80 25.26 -4.22
CA THR A 132 -7.13 25.89 -4.14
C THR A 132 -8.15 24.92 -3.58
N PHE A 133 -8.93 25.40 -2.60
CA PHE A 133 -10.05 24.64 -2.07
C PHE A 133 -11.19 24.62 -3.08
N GLN A 134 -11.60 23.44 -3.53
CA GLN A 134 -12.76 23.25 -4.41
C GLN A 134 -13.78 22.30 -3.76
N PRO A 135 -14.95 22.81 -3.33
CA PRO A 135 -15.99 21.96 -2.78
C PRO A 135 -16.57 21.06 -3.89
N ARG A 136 -16.71 19.76 -3.60
CA ARG A 136 -17.30 18.76 -4.53
C ARG A 136 -18.68 18.30 -4.10
N SER A 137 -19.07 18.61 -2.86
CA SER A 137 -20.36 18.25 -2.26
C SER A 137 -20.67 19.16 -1.07
N THR A 138 -21.86 19.03 -0.48
CA THR A 138 -22.24 19.73 0.74
C THR A 138 -21.34 19.40 1.94
N GLY A 139 -20.76 18.20 1.98
CA GLY A 139 -19.79 17.78 3.01
C GLY A 139 -18.46 18.55 2.97
N ALA A 140 -18.18 19.32 1.91
CA ALA A 140 -17.00 20.16 1.83
C ALA A 140 -16.93 21.21 2.97
N ALA A 141 -18.07 21.59 3.54
CA ALA A 141 -18.15 22.53 4.67
C ALA A 141 -17.34 22.07 5.90
N LEU A 142 -17.09 20.76 6.05
CA LEU A 142 -16.27 20.19 7.13
C LEU A 142 -14.83 20.70 7.11
N PHE A 143 -14.29 21.04 5.93
CA PHE A 143 -12.93 21.56 5.79
C PHE A 143 -12.82 23.04 6.14
N VAL A 144 -13.94 23.78 6.19
CA VAL A 144 -13.95 25.20 6.53
C VAL A 144 -14.16 25.41 8.03
N ASP A 145 -14.83 24.46 8.69
CA ASP A 145 -15.09 24.45 10.12
C ASP A 145 -13.83 24.10 10.94
N GLN A 146 -13.37 25.04 11.77
CA GLN A 146 -12.13 24.89 12.56
C GLN A 146 -12.24 23.82 13.64
N ASP A 147 -13.37 23.73 14.35
CA ASP A 147 -13.53 22.76 15.42
C ASP A 147 -13.53 21.33 14.86
N VAL A 148 -14.16 21.15 13.71
CA VAL A 148 -14.16 19.86 12.99
C VAL A 148 -12.76 19.47 12.54
N ARG A 149 -11.99 20.42 11.96
CA ARG A 149 -10.60 20.16 11.56
C ARG A 149 -9.73 19.83 12.76
N LEU A 150 -9.77 20.62 13.83
CA LEU A 150 -8.97 20.39 15.04
C LEU A 150 -9.29 19.04 15.67
N ALA A 151 -10.57 18.63 15.73
CA ALA A 151 -10.95 17.30 16.20
C ALA A 151 -10.34 16.17 15.33
N GLY A 152 -10.34 16.35 13.99
CA GLY A 152 -9.70 15.41 13.07
C GLY A 152 -8.17 15.34 13.25
N LEU A 153 -7.50 16.50 13.38
CA LEU A 153 -6.06 16.60 13.57
C LEU A 153 -5.62 16.00 14.91
N THR A 154 -6.34 16.29 15.99
CA THR A 154 -6.06 15.68 17.30
C THR A 154 -6.26 14.17 17.28
N ARG A 155 -7.27 13.65 16.56
CA ARG A 155 -7.41 12.19 16.39
C ARG A 155 -6.24 11.60 15.61
N ALA A 156 -5.78 12.25 14.54
CA ALA A 156 -4.60 11.81 13.80
C ALA A 156 -3.33 11.83 14.67
N ALA A 157 -3.14 12.89 15.48
CA ALA A 157 -2.03 13.00 16.43
C ALA A 157 -2.09 11.89 17.49
N THR A 158 -3.27 11.59 18.05
CA THR A 158 -3.47 10.49 19.01
C THR A 158 -3.05 9.14 18.41
N MET A 159 -3.42 8.88 17.16
CA MET A 159 -3.01 7.67 16.45
C MET A 159 -1.50 7.67 16.18
N THR A 160 -0.90 8.81 15.83
CA THR A 160 0.56 8.95 15.67
C THR A 160 1.29 8.64 16.98
N THR A 161 0.81 9.16 18.12
CA THR A 161 1.36 8.82 19.45
C THR A 161 1.31 7.32 19.70
N ALA A 162 0.16 6.66 19.44
CA ALA A 162 0.01 5.22 19.61
C ALA A 162 0.92 4.40 18.69
N VAL A 163 1.12 4.86 17.45
CA VAL A 163 2.07 4.25 16.49
C VAL A 163 3.49 4.35 17.03
N LEU A 164 3.93 5.55 17.39
CA LEU A 164 5.29 5.83 17.85
C LEU A 164 5.61 5.16 19.18
N ALA A 165 4.63 4.97 20.07
CA ALA A 165 4.80 4.20 21.31
C ALA A 165 5.19 2.73 21.06
N GLY A 166 4.80 2.15 19.91
CA GLY A 166 5.16 0.77 19.54
C GLY A 166 6.55 0.62 18.92
N ARG A 167 7.28 1.72 18.68
CA ARG A 167 8.55 1.76 17.95
C ARG A 167 9.63 0.90 18.58
N ASP A 168 9.86 1.06 19.88
CA ASP A 168 11.00 0.41 20.54
C ASP A 168 10.81 -1.11 20.61
N GLN A 169 9.58 -1.55 20.87
CA GLN A 169 9.22 -2.97 20.82
C GLN A 169 9.37 -3.53 19.39
N LEU A 170 8.93 -2.79 18.37
CA LEU A 170 9.11 -3.18 16.97
C LEU A 170 10.60 -3.32 16.62
N ALA A 171 11.43 -2.36 17.03
CA ALA A 171 12.87 -2.37 16.83
C ALA A 171 13.53 -3.59 17.49
N LEU A 172 13.14 -3.89 18.74
CA LEU A 172 13.62 -5.05 19.48
C LEU A 172 13.26 -6.37 18.76
N CYS A 173 11.98 -6.57 18.43
CA CYS A 173 11.51 -7.77 17.75
C CYS A 173 12.17 -7.93 16.37
N ALA A 174 12.38 -6.83 15.63
CA ALA A 174 13.05 -6.87 14.34
C ALA A 174 14.51 -7.31 14.46
N GLY A 175 15.24 -6.78 15.45
CA GLY A 175 16.61 -7.20 15.73
C GLY A 175 16.72 -8.67 16.13
N GLN A 176 15.79 -9.17 16.96
CA GLN A 176 15.71 -10.58 17.35
C GLN A 176 15.44 -11.52 16.17
N ALA A 177 14.62 -11.07 15.22
CA ALA A 177 14.32 -11.81 13.99
C ALA A 177 15.42 -11.73 12.92
N GLY A 178 16.58 -11.16 13.25
CA GLY A 178 17.77 -11.16 12.40
C GLY A 178 17.91 -9.94 11.49
N VAL A 179 17.11 -8.88 11.65
CA VAL A 179 17.39 -7.61 10.96
C VAL A 179 18.68 -7.02 11.56
N PRO A 180 19.69 -6.66 10.75
CA PRO A 180 20.93 -6.10 11.29
C PRO A 180 20.66 -4.86 12.15
N TRP A 181 21.16 -4.82 13.39
CA TRP A 181 20.97 -3.69 14.31
C TRP A 181 21.35 -2.32 13.74
N PRO A 182 22.40 -2.16 12.91
CA PRO A 182 22.66 -0.89 12.25
C PRO A 182 21.51 -0.45 11.31
N ALA A 183 20.87 -1.40 10.62
CA ALA A 183 19.71 -1.13 9.79
C ALA A 183 18.48 -0.78 10.65
N VAL A 184 18.23 -1.53 11.73
CA VAL A 184 17.15 -1.23 12.69
C VAL A 184 17.30 0.19 13.26
N ARG A 185 18.50 0.55 13.76
CA ARG A 185 18.75 1.90 14.29
C ARG A 185 18.50 2.96 13.22
N LYS A 186 19.07 2.79 12.03
CA LYS A 186 18.89 3.74 10.92
C LYS A 186 17.42 4.02 10.59
N VAL A 187 16.58 2.98 10.65
CA VAL A 187 15.15 3.09 10.33
C VAL A 187 14.27 3.38 11.55
N MET A 188 14.79 3.41 12.78
CA MET A 188 13.96 3.62 13.99
C MET A 188 14.40 4.81 14.85
N THR A 189 15.56 5.42 14.60
CA THR A 189 16.01 6.62 15.32
C THR A 189 15.43 7.91 14.75
N GLY A 190 15.37 8.97 15.57
CA GLY A 190 14.93 10.31 15.14
C GLY A 190 13.42 10.49 15.14
N LEU A 191 12.71 9.72 15.96
CA LEU A 191 11.25 9.73 16.07
C LEU A 191 10.76 10.29 17.42
N ASP A 192 11.66 10.61 18.36
CA ASP A 192 11.30 11.11 19.70
C ASP A 192 10.64 12.49 19.62
N ASP A 193 11.24 13.42 18.87
CA ASP A 193 10.67 14.76 18.65
C ASP A 193 9.25 14.69 18.03
N MET A 194 9.02 13.73 17.13
CA MET A 194 7.69 13.50 16.54
C MET A 194 6.70 12.95 17.56
N HIS A 195 7.15 12.10 18.48
CA HIS A 195 6.32 11.56 19.55
C HIS A 195 5.92 12.65 20.53
N ASP A 196 6.86 13.50 20.92
CA ASP A 196 6.62 14.64 21.80
C ASP A 196 5.68 15.67 21.14
N ALA A 197 5.91 16.00 19.87
CA ALA A 197 5.03 16.89 19.10
C ALA A 197 3.61 16.32 18.95
N ALA A 198 3.47 15.02 18.65
CA ALA A 198 2.17 14.36 18.58
C ALA A 198 1.46 14.37 19.93
N THR A 199 2.18 14.09 21.02
CA THR A 199 1.64 14.11 22.38
C THR A 199 1.17 15.52 22.77
N ALA A 200 1.96 16.56 22.48
CA ALA A 200 1.59 17.94 22.73
C ALA A 200 0.28 18.35 22.02
N LEU A 201 0.05 17.86 20.80
CA LEU A 201 -1.20 18.08 20.05
C LEU A 201 -2.44 17.39 20.66
N THR A 202 -2.24 16.42 21.55
CA THR A 202 -3.33 15.75 22.27
C THR A 202 -3.69 16.41 23.61
N LEU A 203 -2.83 17.31 24.12
CA LEU A 203 -3.13 18.08 25.32
C LEU A 203 -4.29 19.04 25.02
N ASP A 204 -5.30 19.06 25.89
CA ASP A 204 -6.53 19.84 25.74
C ASP A 204 -7.28 19.57 24.41
N ALA A 205 -7.33 18.29 24.04
CA ALA A 205 -8.04 17.79 22.86
C ALA A 205 -9.49 18.30 22.78
N PRO A 206 -9.93 18.85 21.63
CA PRO A 206 -11.34 19.14 21.43
C PRO A 206 -12.15 17.84 21.44
N PRO A 207 -13.47 17.90 21.75
CA PRO A 207 -14.31 16.72 21.71
C PRO A 207 -14.36 16.13 20.30
N ALA A 208 -14.60 14.81 20.21
CA ALA A 208 -14.76 14.13 18.94
C ALA A 208 -15.89 14.75 18.10
N SER A 209 -15.62 14.98 16.81
CA SER A 209 -16.60 15.57 15.90
C SER A 209 -17.51 14.50 15.30
N ARG A 210 -18.76 14.43 15.79
CA ARG A 210 -19.80 13.55 15.20
C ARG A 210 -20.05 13.86 13.72
N ARG A 211 -19.88 15.12 13.31
CA ARG A 211 -20.04 15.55 11.92
C ARG A 211 -18.97 14.94 11.03
N LEU A 212 -17.70 15.02 11.44
CA LEU A 212 -16.60 14.34 10.75
C LEU A 212 -16.85 12.83 10.72
N ASP A 213 -17.21 12.25 11.86
CA ASP A 213 -17.42 10.81 12.00
C ASP A 213 -18.53 10.30 11.10
N SER A 214 -19.61 11.05 10.90
CA SER A 214 -20.74 10.68 10.03
C SER A 214 -20.47 10.83 8.52
N THR A 215 -19.29 11.29 8.12
CA THR A 215 -18.96 11.57 6.72
C THR A 215 -18.83 10.26 5.94
N GLY A 216 -19.80 9.97 5.08
CA GLY A 216 -19.85 8.77 4.24
C GLY A 216 -19.41 9.01 2.80
N PRO A 217 -19.43 7.98 1.94
CA PRO A 217 -19.09 8.13 0.54
C PRO A 217 -20.08 9.02 -0.21
N VAL A 218 -19.55 9.78 -1.16
CA VAL A 218 -20.31 10.49 -2.18
C VAL A 218 -19.71 10.18 -3.55
N HIS A 219 -20.50 10.33 -4.61
CA HIS A 219 -20.07 10.06 -5.98
C HIS A 219 -19.93 11.38 -6.76
N PRO A 220 -18.91 12.21 -6.47
CA PRO A 220 -18.71 13.44 -7.21
C PRO A 220 -18.33 13.11 -8.66
N ALA A 221 -18.63 14.02 -9.58
CA ALA A 221 -18.18 13.88 -10.96
C ALA A 221 -16.64 13.78 -11.01
N VAL A 222 -16.14 12.90 -11.88
CA VAL A 222 -14.71 12.78 -12.18
C VAL A 222 -14.26 14.03 -12.93
N ARG A 223 -13.13 14.59 -12.51
CA ARG A 223 -12.56 15.79 -13.11
C ARG A 223 -11.70 15.41 -14.32
N THR A 224 -12.09 15.88 -15.50
CA THR A 224 -11.46 15.51 -16.79
C THR A 224 -10.57 16.60 -17.38
N PHE A 225 -10.28 17.68 -16.64
CA PHE A 225 -9.50 18.82 -17.14
C PHE A 225 -7.98 18.58 -17.16
N ASP A 226 -7.48 17.73 -16.27
CA ASP A 226 -6.07 17.33 -16.20
C ASP A 226 -6.02 15.79 -16.15
N PRO A 227 -5.35 15.10 -17.10
CA PRO A 227 -5.23 13.64 -17.12
C PRO A 227 -4.70 13.02 -15.84
N LEU A 228 -3.81 13.70 -15.10
CA LEU A 228 -3.27 13.21 -13.83
C LEU A 228 -4.31 13.29 -12.71
N VAL A 229 -5.10 14.36 -12.70
CA VAL A 229 -6.22 14.54 -11.76
C VAL A 229 -7.30 13.52 -12.06
N GLU A 230 -7.63 13.33 -13.34
CA GLU A 230 -8.61 12.35 -13.80
C GLU A 230 -8.20 10.92 -13.41
N LEU A 231 -6.93 10.56 -13.62
CA LEU A 231 -6.38 9.27 -13.21
C LEU A 231 -6.51 9.07 -11.71
N THR A 232 -6.17 10.10 -10.93
CA THR A 232 -6.23 10.04 -9.47
C THR A 232 -7.68 9.86 -9.00
N ASP A 233 -8.63 10.61 -9.55
CA ASP A 233 -10.05 10.49 -9.23
C ASP A 233 -10.58 9.08 -9.58
N HIS A 234 -10.24 8.55 -10.76
CA HIS A 234 -10.61 7.18 -11.14
C HIS A 234 -10.00 6.13 -10.22
N MET A 235 -8.72 6.22 -9.88
CA MET A 235 -8.07 5.25 -9.00
C MET A 235 -8.63 5.29 -7.57
N ARG A 236 -8.98 6.47 -7.05
CA ARG A 236 -9.66 6.59 -5.74
C ARG A 236 -11.07 6.00 -5.78
N ALA A 237 -11.84 6.27 -6.83
CA ALA A 237 -13.16 5.69 -7.01
C ALA A 237 -13.10 4.15 -7.11
N LEU A 238 -12.14 3.62 -7.87
CA LEU A 238 -11.90 2.18 -8.01
C LEU A 238 -11.49 1.54 -6.68
N ARG A 239 -10.66 2.24 -5.89
CA ARG A 239 -10.30 1.81 -4.54
C ARG A 239 -11.54 1.76 -3.64
N GLN A 240 -12.35 2.81 -3.63
CA GLN A 240 -13.61 2.85 -2.88
C GLN A 240 -14.53 1.68 -3.25
N GLN A 241 -14.71 1.41 -4.54
CA GLN A 241 -15.51 0.29 -5.03
C GLN A 241 -14.96 -1.07 -4.55
N ALA A 242 -13.63 -1.27 -4.57
CA ALA A 242 -13.01 -2.49 -4.06
C ALA A 242 -13.29 -2.70 -2.56
N TRP A 243 -13.37 -1.62 -1.78
CA TRP A 243 -13.74 -1.70 -0.38
C TRP A 243 -15.23 -1.96 -0.16
N GLU A 244 -16.10 -1.33 -0.94
CA GLU A 244 -17.54 -1.58 -0.91
C GLU A 244 -17.86 -3.05 -1.17
N LEU A 245 -17.12 -3.71 -2.06
CA LEU A 245 -17.22 -5.16 -2.27
C LEU A 245 -16.87 -5.99 -1.03
N VAL A 246 -15.99 -5.51 -0.15
CA VAL A 246 -15.68 -6.18 1.13
C VAL A 246 -16.80 -5.93 2.14
N ALA A 247 -17.29 -4.69 2.21
CA ALA A 247 -18.30 -4.27 3.19
C ALA A 247 -19.71 -4.81 2.87
N SER A 248 -20.02 -4.94 1.59
CA SER A 248 -21.27 -5.50 1.07
C SER A 248 -20.92 -6.48 -0.05
N PRO A 249 -20.57 -7.73 0.28
CA PRO A 249 -20.21 -8.73 -0.71
C PRO A 249 -21.37 -8.96 -1.66
N SER A 250 -21.29 -8.37 -2.86
CA SER A 250 -22.06 -8.86 -3.99
C SER A 250 -21.47 -10.22 -4.37
N TYR A 251 -22.31 -11.19 -4.71
CA TYR A 251 -21.86 -12.52 -5.12
C TYR A 251 -21.27 -12.52 -6.53
N GLU A 252 -20.48 -11.49 -6.87
CA GLU A 252 -19.98 -11.17 -8.20
C GLU A 252 -18.47 -11.41 -8.29
N ILE A 253 -18.04 -12.24 -9.24
CA ILE A 253 -16.61 -12.49 -9.52
C ILE A 253 -16.03 -11.53 -10.57
N ALA A 254 -16.89 -10.90 -11.39
CA ALA A 254 -16.48 -10.03 -12.49
C ALA A 254 -15.63 -8.82 -12.04
N PRO A 255 -15.96 -8.12 -10.94
CA PRO A 255 -15.12 -7.04 -10.42
C PRO A 255 -13.68 -7.48 -10.11
N LEU A 256 -13.51 -8.65 -9.47
CA LEU A 256 -12.18 -9.18 -9.11
C LEU A 256 -11.30 -9.44 -10.33
N ARG A 257 -11.88 -9.96 -11.42
CA ARG A 257 -11.17 -10.15 -12.70
C ARG A 257 -10.73 -8.83 -13.32
N ARG A 258 -11.61 -7.81 -13.31
CA ARG A 258 -11.29 -6.50 -13.88
C ARG A 258 -10.19 -5.80 -13.08
N PHE A 259 -10.22 -5.89 -11.75
CA PHE A 259 -9.12 -5.39 -10.92
C PHE A 259 -7.81 -6.13 -11.20
N ALA A 260 -7.84 -7.44 -11.49
CA ALA A 260 -6.65 -8.17 -11.88
C ALA A 260 -6.04 -7.66 -13.20
N ALA A 261 -6.88 -7.35 -14.18
CA ALA A 261 -6.45 -6.72 -15.43
C ALA A 261 -5.90 -5.30 -15.22
N LEU A 262 -6.53 -4.50 -14.34
CA LEU A 262 -6.04 -3.18 -13.97
C LEU A 262 -4.68 -3.26 -13.27
N GLY A 263 -4.50 -4.21 -12.35
CA GLY A 263 -3.24 -4.42 -11.64
C GLY A 263 -2.09 -4.75 -12.57
N LEU A 264 -2.32 -5.60 -13.57
CA LEU A 264 -1.39 -5.85 -14.66
C LEU A 264 -1.03 -4.55 -15.41
N ALA A 265 -2.04 -3.79 -15.85
CA ALA A 265 -1.83 -2.55 -16.59
C ALA A 265 -1.02 -1.52 -15.77
N VAL A 266 -1.36 -1.30 -14.50
CA VAL A 266 -0.67 -0.37 -13.60
C VAL A 266 0.81 -0.73 -13.49
N HIS A 267 1.14 -2.00 -13.23
CA HIS A 267 2.53 -2.43 -13.03
C HIS A 267 3.36 -2.37 -14.32
N VAL A 268 2.79 -2.78 -15.47
CA VAL A 268 3.46 -2.67 -16.77
C VAL A 268 3.72 -1.21 -17.13
N ARG A 269 2.74 -0.31 -16.94
CA ARG A 269 2.91 1.12 -17.26
C ARG A 269 3.84 1.82 -16.29
N ALA A 270 3.85 1.44 -15.01
CA ALA A 270 4.83 1.93 -14.06
C ALA A 270 6.25 1.46 -14.41
N ALA A 271 6.43 0.20 -14.82
CA ALA A 271 7.74 -0.30 -15.28
C ALA A 271 8.23 0.48 -16.50
N GLN A 272 7.36 0.73 -17.48
CA GLN A 272 7.67 1.56 -18.65
C GLN A 272 8.03 3.00 -18.26
N PHE A 273 7.31 3.59 -17.31
CA PHE A 273 7.62 4.92 -16.78
C PHE A 273 9.01 4.97 -16.17
N TYR A 274 9.36 4.01 -15.30
CA TYR A 274 10.66 3.96 -14.65
C TYR A 274 11.81 3.58 -15.58
N ALA A 275 11.57 2.77 -16.62
CA ALA A 275 12.56 2.45 -17.64
C ALA A 275 12.89 3.65 -18.54
N GLY A 276 11.96 4.59 -18.70
CA GLY A 276 12.09 5.76 -19.58
C GLY A 276 12.37 7.08 -18.86
N THR A 277 12.79 7.06 -17.59
CA THR A 277 12.98 8.28 -16.79
C THR A 277 14.29 8.25 -15.99
N ASP A 278 14.89 9.43 -15.82
CA ASP A 278 16.05 9.64 -14.93
C ASP A 278 15.63 10.03 -13.50
N LEU A 279 14.32 10.02 -13.19
CA LEU A 279 13.82 10.37 -11.87
C LEU A 279 14.26 9.33 -10.84
N PRO A 280 14.74 9.75 -9.65
CA PRO A 280 15.21 8.82 -8.63
C PRO A 280 14.23 7.66 -8.40
N ALA A 281 14.65 6.43 -8.68
CA ALA A 281 13.84 5.26 -8.48
C ALA A 281 13.68 4.97 -6.97
N PRO A 282 12.53 4.44 -6.51
CA PRO A 282 12.38 3.96 -5.13
C PRO A 282 13.45 2.89 -4.85
N GLY A 283 14.32 3.09 -3.84
CA GLY A 283 15.42 2.15 -3.57
C GLY A 283 16.66 2.30 -4.49
N GLY A 284 16.71 3.33 -5.34
CA GLY A 284 17.91 3.77 -6.06
C GLY A 284 18.07 3.19 -7.48
N ASP A 285 18.15 1.87 -7.60
CA ASP A 285 18.42 1.22 -8.90
C ASP A 285 17.15 1.11 -9.76
N HIS A 286 17.15 1.79 -10.91
CA HIS A 286 16.05 1.79 -11.87
C HIS A 286 15.79 0.40 -12.45
N GLN A 287 16.86 -0.35 -12.78
CA GLN A 287 16.71 -1.67 -13.39
C GLN A 287 16.04 -2.64 -12.41
N HIS A 288 16.51 -2.64 -11.16
CA HIS A 288 15.88 -3.42 -10.10
C HIS A 288 14.40 -3.08 -9.91
N VAL A 289 14.03 -1.79 -9.91
CA VAL A 289 12.63 -1.38 -9.79
C VAL A 289 11.79 -1.86 -10.97
N VAL A 290 12.31 -1.75 -12.19
CA VAL A 290 11.65 -2.24 -13.41
C VAL A 290 11.43 -3.75 -13.31
N ASP A 291 12.44 -4.52 -12.89
CA ASP A 291 12.36 -5.97 -12.75
C ASP A 291 11.31 -6.38 -11.71
N VAL A 292 11.28 -5.70 -10.55
CA VAL A 292 10.27 -5.93 -9.50
C VAL A 292 8.86 -5.63 -10.02
N LEU A 293 8.68 -4.53 -10.74
CA LEU A 293 7.38 -4.16 -11.31
C LEU A 293 6.93 -5.16 -12.38
N MET A 294 7.84 -5.63 -13.23
CA MET A 294 7.55 -6.65 -14.25
C MET A 294 7.24 -8.02 -13.63
N HIS A 295 7.93 -8.39 -12.54
CA HIS A 295 7.60 -9.59 -11.79
C HIS A 295 6.18 -9.51 -11.19
N ARG A 296 5.83 -8.36 -10.59
CA ARG A 296 4.46 -8.13 -10.09
C ARG A 296 3.42 -8.11 -11.21
N ALA A 297 3.74 -7.55 -12.37
CA ALA A 297 2.87 -7.62 -13.54
C ALA A 297 2.61 -9.07 -13.96
N ALA A 298 3.63 -9.93 -13.97
CA ALA A 298 3.47 -11.36 -14.25
C ALA A 298 2.58 -12.06 -13.22
N ALA A 299 2.72 -11.74 -11.92
CA ALA A 299 1.84 -12.26 -10.88
C ALA A 299 0.38 -11.82 -11.07
N TRP A 300 0.13 -10.57 -11.47
CA TRP A 300 -1.23 -10.09 -11.80
C TRP A 300 -1.83 -10.80 -13.01
N ARG A 301 -1.02 -11.03 -14.05
CA ARG A 301 -1.42 -11.80 -15.22
C ARG A 301 -1.81 -13.23 -14.84
N ASN A 302 -1.03 -13.87 -13.97
CA ASN A 302 -1.34 -15.21 -13.46
C ASN A 302 -2.65 -15.20 -12.69
N LEU A 303 -2.85 -14.26 -11.75
CA LEU A 303 -4.11 -14.12 -11.03
C LEU A 303 -5.30 -13.93 -11.99
N ALA A 304 -5.16 -13.05 -12.99
CA ALA A 304 -6.22 -12.80 -13.98
C ALA A 304 -6.57 -14.08 -14.76
N ALA A 305 -5.56 -14.86 -15.17
CA ALA A 305 -5.76 -16.15 -15.83
C ALA A 305 -6.45 -17.17 -14.91
N THR A 306 -6.08 -17.24 -13.63
CA THR A 306 -6.70 -18.16 -12.66
C THR A 306 -8.15 -17.78 -12.34
N LEU A 307 -8.48 -16.47 -12.31
CA LEU A 307 -9.85 -15.99 -12.08
C LEU A 307 -10.76 -16.08 -13.32
N TYR A 308 -10.17 -16.11 -14.53
CA TYR A 308 -10.92 -16.11 -15.79
C TYR A 308 -11.96 -17.23 -15.95
N PRO A 309 -11.68 -18.51 -15.58
CA PRO A 309 -12.69 -19.57 -15.68
C PRO A 309 -13.75 -19.50 -14.57
N VAL A 310 -13.45 -18.92 -13.40
CA VAL A 310 -14.30 -18.95 -12.19
C VAL A 310 -15.57 -18.12 -12.34
N ARG A 311 -16.74 -18.72 -12.46
CA ARG A 311 -18.05 -18.04 -12.48
C ARG A 311 -18.61 -17.85 -11.07
N SER A 312 -19.56 -16.93 -10.93
CA SER A 312 -20.34 -16.73 -9.71
C SER A 312 -21.83 -16.86 -10.01
N ILE A 313 -22.64 -17.10 -8.97
CA ILE A 313 -24.11 -17.16 -9.10
C ILE A 313 -24.69 -15.85 -9.61
N ASP A 314 -24.13 -14.71 -9.19
CA ASP A 314 -24.53 -13.42 -9.72
C ASP A 314 -23.70 -13.08 -10.96
N PRO A 315 -24.31 -12.98 -12.17
CA PRO A 315 -23.61 -12.64 -13.39
C PRO A 315 -23.36 -11.13 -13.54
N ARG A 316 -23.86 -10.30 -12.61
CA ARG A 316 -23.70 -8.85 -12.67
C ARG A 316 -22.24 -8.44 -12.56
N ASP A 317 -21.99 -7.25 -13.10
CA ASP A 317 -20.70 -6.58 -13.09
C ASP A 317 -20.91 -5.14 -12.63
N SER A 318 -21.07 -4.99 -11.32
CA SER A 318 -21.33 -3.70 -10.66
C SER A 318 -20.21 -2.68 -10.87
N LEU A 319 -18.97 -3.13 -11.08
CA LEU A 319 -17.82 -2.28 -11.31
C LEU A 319 -17.87 -1.62 -12.70
N GLY A 320 -18.37 -2.35 -13.69
CA GLY A 320 -18.38 -1.96 -15.09
C GLY A 320 -16.96 -1.80 -15.68
N GLY A 321 -16.89 -1.51 -16.99
CA GLY A 321 -15.62 -1.39 -17.71
C GLY A 321 -15.07 0.02 -17.91
N LYS A 322 -15.89 1.06 -17.77
CA LYS A 322 -15.54 2.41 -18.21
C LYS A 322 -14.39 3.02 -17.39
N SER A 323 -14.52 3.03 -16.05
CA SER A 323 -13.50 3.61 -15.16
C SER A 323 -12.16 2.89 -15.25
N ILE A 324 -12.17 1.55 -15.35
CA ILE A 324 -10.96 0.74 -15.48
C ILE A 324 -10.26 1.00 -16.80
N ASN A 325 -11.01 0.97 -17.91
CA ASN A 325 -10.45 1.22 -19.22
C ASN A 325 -9.87 2.64 -19.29
N ARG A 326 -10.57 3.63 -18.72
CA ARG A 326 -10.09 5.01 -18.69
C ARG A 326 -8.83 5.18 -17.85
N ALA A 327 -8.78 4.60 -16.65
CA ALA A 327 -7.57 4.60 -15.81
C ALA A 327 -6.38 3.95 -16.54
N ALA A 328 -6.59 2.81 -17.21
CA ALA A 328 -5.56 2.14 -18.00
C ALA A 328 -5.07 3.00 -19.18
N THR A 329 -5.97 3.70 -19.87
CA THR A 329 -5.60 4.66 -20.94
C THR A 329 -4.79 5.83 -20.39
N LEU A 330 -5.20 6.43 -19.27
CA LEU A 330 -4.49 7.56 -18.65
C LEU A 330 -3.10 7.13 -18.15
N LEU A 331 -2.95 5.93 -17.60
CA LEU A 331 -1.64 5.36 -17.23
C LEU A 331 -0.73 5.15 -18.45
N ALA A 332 -1.28 4.67 -19.56
CA ALA A 332 -0.52 4.55 -20.81
C ALA A 332 -0.06 5.92 -21.32
N GLN A 333 -0.90 6.96 -21.20
CA GLN A 333 -0.51 8.33 -21.52
C GLN A 333 0.62 8.82 -20.61
N CYS A 334 0.56 8.54 -19.30
CA CYS A 334 1.61 8.90 -18.33
C CYS A 334 2.97 8.26 -18.66
N ALA A 335 2.97 6.99 -19.09
CA ALA A 335 4.19 6.28 -19.49
C ALA A 335 4.86 6.91 -20.73
N ASN A 336 4.08 7.54 -21.61
CA ASN A 336 4.57 8.11 -22.87
C ASN A 336 5.05 9.57 -22.79
N VAL A 337 4.89 10.27 -21.65
CA VAL A 337 5.18 11.72 -21.54
C VAL A 337 6.69 12.04 -21.67
N HIS A 338 7.58 11.04 -21.68
CA HIS A 338 9.01 11.25 -21.40
C HIS A 338 9.98 10.76 -22.49
N ALA A 339 9.54 10.67 -23.74
CA ALA A 339 10.45 10.41 -24.86
C ALA A 339 11.45 11.57 -25.15
N ALA A 340 11.32 12.73 -24.49
CA ALA A 340 12.25 13.85 -24.65
C ALA A 340 12.85 14.27 -23.29
N PRO A 341 14.18 14.13 -23.07
CA PRO A 341 14.83 14.71 -21.92
C PRO A 341 14.71 16.23 -21.93
N ALA A 342 14.58 16.85 -20.77
CA ALA A 342 14.66 18.30 -20.66
C ALA A 342 16.08 18.75 -21.08
N PRO A 343 16.22 19.88 -21.81
CA PRO A 343 17.51 20.31 -22.38
C PRO A 343 18.66 20.44 -21.38
N ASP A 344 18.37 20.55 -20.08
CA ASP A 344 19.38 20.72 -19.01
C ASP A 344 19.41 19.59 -17.97
N GLY A 345 18.74 18.45 -18.23
CA GLY A 345 18.65 17.34 -17.25
C GLY A 345 17.86 17.67 -15.98
N GLN A 346 17.18 18.82 -15.92
CA GLN A 346 16.34 19.21 -14.78
C GLN A 346 15.00 18.47 -14.79
N VAL A 347 14.61 17.97 -13.62
CA VAL A 347 13.30 17.38 -13.37
C VAL A 347 12.23 18.47 -13.45
N THR A 348 11.35 18.37 -14.42
CA THR A 348 10.21 19.28 -14.56
C THR A 348 9.14 19.02 -13.48
N ALA A 349 8.40 20.05 -13.11
CA ALA A 349 7.24 19.92 -12.21
C ALA A 349 6.20 18.91 -12.74
N ARG A 350 6.09 18.77 -14.07
CA ARG A 350 5.22 17.77 -14.70
C ARG A 350 5.73 16.34 -14.47
N GLN A 351 7.02 16.07 -14.66
CA GLN A 351 7.63 14.77 -14.37
C GLN A 351 7.42 14.34 -12.92
N GLN A 352 7.61 15.26 -11.97
CA GLN A 352 7.39 14.97 -10.56
C GLN A 352 5.92 14.66 -10.25
N ARG A 353 4.97 15.41 -10.84
CA ARG A 353 3.53 15.12 -10.71
C ARG A 353 3.15 13.77 -11.35
N THR A 354 3.70 13.43 -12.51
CA THR A 354 3.48 12.11 -13.14
C THR A 354 4.01 10.99 -12.25
N LYS A 355 5.23 11.12 -11.69
CA LYS A 355 5.80 10.15 -10.75
C LYS A 355 4.92 9.97 -9.52
N GLN A 356 4.40 11.06 -8.95
CA GLN A 356 3.47 11.00 -7.82
C GLN A 356 2.18 10.28 -8.20
N ALA A 357 1.62 10.54 -9.38
CA ALA A 357 0.41 9.87 -9.86
C ALA A 357 0.63 8.36 -10.08
N VAL A 358 1.76 7.97 -10.69
CA VAL A 358 2.14 6.55 -10.91
C VAL A 358 2.36 5.84 -9.58
N ASN A 359 3.09 6.44 -8.64
CA ASN A 359 3.30 5.89 -7.31
C ASN A 359 2.00 5.81 -6.51
N GLY A 360 1.12 6.81 -6.66
CA GLY A 360 -0.23 6.80 -6.12
C GLY A 360 -1.03 5.61 -6.65
N ALA A 361 -1.03 5.39 -7.97
CA ALA A 361 -1.72 4.25 -8.59
C ALA A 361 -1.18 2.90 -8.09
N LEU A 362 0.14 2.74 -7.98
CA LEU A 362 0.76 1.53 -7.41
C LEU A 362 0.34 1.30 -5.96
N SER A 363 0.34 2.36 -5.14
CA SER A 363 -0.08 2.30 -3.73
C SER A 363 -1.55 1.90 -3.60
N LEU A 364 -2.44 2.53 -4.37
CA LEU A 364 -3.88 2.22 -4.38
C LEU A 364 -4.15 0.78 -4.85
N MET A 365 -3.36 0.26 -5.81
CA MET A 365 -3.46 -1.15 -6.21
C MET A 365 -3.08 -2.12 -5.11
N GLY A 366 -2.12 -1.78 -4.24
CA GLY A 366 -1.82 -2.59 -3.05
C GLY A 366 -3.04 -2.71 -2.12
N ASP A 367 -3.72 -1.61 -1.87
CA ASP A 367 -4.95 -1.58 -1.07
C ASP A 367 -6.08 -2.41 -1.72
N ILE A 368 -6.31 -2.21 -3.03
CA ILE A 368 -7.31 -2.95 -3.83
C ILE A 368 -7.04 -4.45 -3.79
N THR A 369 -5.78 -4.88 -3.95
CA THR A 369 -5.40 -6.31 -3.90
C THR A 369 -5.82 -6.93 -2.58
N ALA A 370 -5.52 -6.23 -1.49
CA ALA A 370 -5.74 -6.72 -0.15
C ALA A 370 -7.24 -6.79 0.21
N TRP A 371 -8.08 -5.93 -0.37
CA TRP A 371 -9.53 -6.01 -0.24
C TRP A 371 -10.12 -7.09 -1.15
N ASN A 372 -9.68 -7.18 -2.40
CA ASN A 372 -10.10 -8.21 -3.33
C ASN A 372 -9.80 -9.62 -2.83
N ALA A 373 -8.66 -9.84 -2.17
CA ALA A 373 -8.33 -11.11 -1.52
C ALA A 373 -9.35 -11.49 -0.44
N ARG A 374 -9.83 -10.53 0.35
CA ARG A 374 -10.87 -10.75 1.37
C ARG A 374 -12.22 -11.02 0.74
N THR A 375 -12.60 -10.26 -0.28
CA THR A 375 -13.83 -10.48 -1.05
C THR A 375 -13.84 -11.88 -1.64
N PHE A 376 -12.75 -12.29 -2.30
CA PHE A 376 -12.60 -13.65 -2.82
C PHE A 376 -12.74 -14.70 -1.72
N SER A 377 -12.04 -14.52 -0.59
CA SER A 377 -12.12 -15.46 0.54
C SER A 377 -13.53 -15.56 1.15
N ALA A 378 -14.32 -14.49 1.11
CA ALA A 378 -15.73 -14.52 1.51
C ALA A 378 -16.59 -15.28 0.49
N LEU A 379 -16.40 -15.01 -0.82
CA LEU A 379 -17.11 -15.70 -1.90
C LEU A 379 -16.83 -17.21 -1.90
N ALA A 380 -15.56 -17.59 -1.76
CA ALA A 380 -15.14 -18.99 -1.70
C ALA A 380 -15.80 -19.72 -0.52
N ARG A 381 -15.77 -19.15 0.69
CA ARG A 381 -16.42 -19.75 1.89
C ARG A 381 -17.94 -19.85 1.79
N SER A 382 -18.57 -19.01 0.97
CA SER A 382 -20.02 -19.03 0.76
C SER A 382 -20.48 -20.07 -0.29
N ASN A 383 -19.55 -20.82 -0.90
CA ASN A 383 -19.81 -21.78 -1.98
C ASN A 383 -20.57 -21.18 -3.18
N GLN A 384 -20.30 -19.90 -3.47
CA GLN A 384 -20.96 -19.15 -4.55
C GLN A 384 -20.14 -19.08 -5.84
N LEU A 385 -19.01 -19.80 -5.89
CA LEU A 385 -18.08 -19.81 -7.02
C LEU A 385 -18.12 -21.16 -7.72
N PHE A 386 -18.06 -21.13 -9.05
CA PHE A 386 -18.23 -22.28 -9.91
C PHE A 386 -17.17 -22.31 -11.02
N LEU A 387 -16.85 -23.49 -11.52
CA LEU A 387 -16.01 -23.69 -12.69
C LEU A 387 -16.77 -24.48 -13.76
N PRO A 388 -16.55 -24.18 -15.05
CA PRO A 388 -16.93 -25.10 -16.11
C PRO A 388 -16.28 -26.46 -15.86
N ALA A 389 -17.05 -27.54 -15.93
CA ALA A 389 -16.52 -28.88 -15.69
C ALA A 389 -15.45 -29.30 -16.73
N SER A 390 -15.44 -28.63 -17.90
CA SER A 390 -14.37 -28.75 -18.91
C SER A 390 -13.00 -28.39 -18.35
N ASP A 391 -12.94 -27.43 -17.42
CA ASP A 391 -11.72 -26.81 -16.92
C ASP A 391 -11.14 -27.55 -15.70
N LEU A 392 -11.83 -28.60 -15.23
CA LEU A 392 -11.38 -29.46 -14.14
C LEU A 392 -10.22 -30.37 -14.59
N HIS A 393 -9.22 -30.51 -13.72
CA HIS A 393 -8.11 -31.42 -13.96
C HIS A 393 -8.49 -32.87 -13.63
N ARG A 394 -7.68 -33.82 -14.10
CA ARG A 394 -7.91 -35.25 -13.86
C ARG A 394 -8.02 -35.59 -12.37
N ASP A 395 -7.23 -34.92 -11.54
CA ASP A 395 -7.20 -35.14 -10.10
C ASP A 395 -8.48 -34.64 -9.41
N ASP A 396 -9.09 -33.56 -9.92
CA ASP A 396 -10.38 -33.06 -9.42
C ASP A 396 -11.53 -34.03 -9.77
N LEU A 397 -11.43 -34.71 -10.91
CA LEU A 397 -12.46 -35.64 -11.41
C LEU A 397 -12.38 -37.03 -10.79
N SER A 398 -11.18 -37.47 -10.40
CA SER A 398 -10.97 -38.78 -9.80
C SER A 398 -11.45 -38.84 -8.35
N GLN A 399 -11.57 -37.69 -7.69
CA GLN A 399 -11.99 -37.56 -6.29
C GLN A 399 -13.48 -37.23 -6.13
N ASP A 400 -14.18 -36.80 -7.19
CA ASP A 400 -15.59 -36.39 -7.13
C ASP A 400 -16.42 -36.94 -8.32
N ALA A 401 -17.26 -37.93 -8.02
CA ALA A 401 -18.16 -38.53 -9.00
C ALA A 401 -19.19 -37.54 -9.57
N THR A 402 -19.58 -36.51 -8.80
CA THR A 402 -20.49 -35.47 -9.27
C THR A 402 -19.79 -34.53 -10.25
N ALA A 403 -18.52 -34.23 -10.03
CA ALA A 403 -17.69 -33.47 -10.96
C ALA A 403 -17.46 -34.23 -12.28
N ALA A 404 -17.22 -35.55 -12.20
CA ALA A 404 -17.11 -36.41 -13.38
C ALA A 404 -18.41 -36.44 -14.21
N ALA A 405 -19.57 -36.58 -13.55
CA ALA A 405 -20.86 -36.52 -14.21
C ALA A 405 -21.14 -35.15 -14.84
N ALA A 406 -20.84 -34.06 -14.12
CA ALA A 406 -20.97 -32.70 -14.65
C ALA A 406 -20.07 -32.47 -15.87
N LYS A 407 -18.86 -33.07 -15.91
CA LYS A 407 -17.97 -32.98 -17.08
C LYS A 407 -18.53 -33.67 -18.30
N LEU A 408 -19.13 -34.85 -18.14
CA LEU A 408 -19.81 -35.55 -19.23
C LEU A 408 -21.03 -34.78 -19.73
N ALA A 409 -21.73 -34.07 -18.84
CA ALA A 409 -22.90 -33.24 -19.18
C ALA A 409 -22.55 -31.81 -19.66
N GLY A 410 -21.28 -31.40 -19.63
CA GLY A 410 -20.86 -30.04 -19.98
C GLY A 410 -21.33 -28.96 -18.99
N GLY A 411 -21.57 -29.34 -17.73
CA GLY A 411 -22.11 -28.47 -16.67
C GLY A 411 -21.07 -27.65 -15.92
N TYR A 412 -21.50 -27.08 -14.80
CA TYR A 412 -20.66 -26.37 -13.85
C TYR A 412 -20.54 -27.15 -12.54
N VAL A 413 -19.39 -27.04 -11.89
CA VAL A 413 -19.12 -27.63 -10.57
C VAL A 413 -18.75 -26.51 -9.61
N ALA A 414 -19.06 -26.67 -8.33
CA ALA A 414 -18.57 -25.75 -7.30
C ALA A 414 -17.04 -25.64 -7.38
N LEU A 415 -16.49 -24.46 -7.06
CA LEU A 415 -15.05 -24.23 -7.10
C LEU A 415 -14.34 -25.22 -6.15
N PRO A 416 -13.47 -26.11 -6.65
CA PRO A 416 -12.76 -27.06 -5.80
C PRO A 416 -11.83 -26.35 -4.81
N ASP A 417 -11.67 -26.91 -3.61
CA ASP A 417 -10.84 -26.31 -2.55
C ASP A 417 -9.41 -26.05 -3.00
N GLY A 418 -8.79 -26.98 -3.73
CA GLY A 418 -7.45 -26.81 -4.27
C GLY A 418 -7.33 -25.60 -5.21
N ARG A 419 -8.37 -25.30 -5.99
CA ARG A 419 -8.43 -24.10 -6.83
C ARG A 419 -8.67 -22.83 -6.02
N ALA A 420 -9.51 -22.89 -5.00
CA ALA A 420 -9.72 -21.77 -4.09
C ALA A 420 -8.42 -21.38 -3.36
N VAL A 421 -7.67 -22.37 -2.87
CA VAL A 421 -6.34 -22.19 -2.26
C VAL A 421 -5.36 -21.60 -3.28
N GLN A 422 -5.30 -22.13 -4.50
CA GLN A 422 -4.41 -21.58 -5.54
C GLN A 422 -4.68 -20.09 -5.84
N ILE A 423 -5.94 -19.66 -5.87
CA ILE A 423 -6.29 -18.25 -6.09
C ILE A 423 -5.92 -17.41 -4.86
N ALA A 424 -6.16 -17.91 -3.65
CA ALA A 424 -5.75 -17.25 -2.42
C ALA A 424 -4.23 -17.08 -2.34
N ASP A 425 -3.47 -18.10 -2.75
CA ASP A 425 -2.01 -18.06 -2.85
C ASP A 425 -1.55 -17.05 -3.91
N ALA A 426 -2.25 -16.94 -5.04
CA ALA A 426 -1.96 -15.93 -6.07
C ALA A 426 -2.16 -14.50 -5.53
N TYR A 427 -3.20 -14.26 -4.74
CA TYR A 427 -3.36 -12.98 -4.02
C TYR A 427 -2.24 -12.74 -3.00
N THR A 428 -1.83 -13.78 -2.28
CA THR A 428 -0.73 -13.69 -1.30
C THR A 428 0.60 -13.38 -1.99
N ALA A 429 0.88 -14.01 -3.13
CA ALA A 429 2.08 -13.78 -3.93
C ALA A 429 2.16 -12.36 -4.49
N LEU A 430 1.03 -11.70 -4.75
CA LEU A 430 1.01 -10.29 -5.16
C LEU A 430 1.46 -9.33 -4.06
N THR A 431 1.41 -9.79 -2.82
CA THR A 431 1.63 -8.97 -1.64
C THR A 431 3.03 -9.19 -1.06
N GLN A 432 3.58 -10.39 -1.22
CA GLN A 432 4.97 -10.69 -0.94
C GLN A 432 5.87 -10.20 -2.08
N VAL A 433 7.04 -9.61 -1.81
CA VAL A 433 8.12 -9.60 -2.82
C VAL A 433 9.06 -10.75 -2.50
N ARG A 434 9.33 -11.57 -3.51
CA ARG A 434 10.49 -12.46 -3.46
C ARG A 434 11.71 -11.56 -3.61
N ASP A 435 12.41 -11.34 -2.50
CA ASP A 435 13.79 -10.88 -2.56
C ASP A 435 14.52 -11.84 -3.50
N GLY A 436 15.21 -11.29 -4.51
CA GLY A 436 15.91 -12.04 -5.53
C GLY A 436 16.71 -13.18 -4.88
N GLN A 437 16.28 -14.40 -5.20
CA GLN A 437 17.03 -15.61 -4.89
C GLN A 437 18.38 -15.43 -5.58
N ARG A 438 19.42 -15.10 -4.81
CA ARG A 438 20.80 -15.30 -5.28
C ARG A 438 20.90 -16.78 -5.57
N ASP A 439 20.99 -17.12 -6.86
CA ASP A 439 21.35 -18.46 -7.30
C ASP A 439 22.59 -18.93 -6.52
N PRO A 440 22.58 -20.11 -5.89
CA PRO A 440 23.74 -20.70 -5.25
C PRO A 440 24.69 -21.34 -6.29
N VAL A 441 24.95 -20.67 -7.41
CA VAL A 441 25.75 -21.23 -8.53
C VAL A 441 27.23 -20.78 -8.50
N HIS A 442 27.68 -20.06 -7.47
CA HIS A 442 29.10 -19.69 -7.32
C HIS A 442 29.83 -20.34 -6.14
N SER A 443 29.30 -21.45 -5.61
CA SER A 443 30.00 -22.29 -4.64
C SER A 443 30.69 -23.51 -5.25
N HIS A 444 31.23 -23.43 -6.47
CA HIS A 444 32.13 -24.45 -7.01
C HIS A 444 33.11 -23.86 -8.03
N HIS A 445 34.13 -23.13 -7.55
CA HIS A 445 35.44 -23.07 -8.20
C HIS A 445 36.49 -22.55 -7.20
N LEU A 446 36.89 -23.41 -6.27
CA LEU A 446 38.27 -23.43 -5.78
C LEU A 446 38.86 -24.76 -6.24
N GLY A 447 39.31 -24.76 -7.48
CA GLY A 447 40.17 -25.80 -8.02
C GLY A 447 41.49 -25.82 -7.25
N ARG A 448 41.66 -26.86 -6.45
CA ARG A 448 42.79 -27.81 -6.54
C ARG A 448 44.05 -27.23 -7.22
N ASN A 449 44.97 -26.70 -6.42
CA ASN A 449 46.38 -26.59 -6.81
C ASN A 449 47.14 -27.79 -6.19
N PRO A 450 47.78 -28.66 -6.99
CA PRO A 450 48.63 -29.72 -6.46
C PRO A 450 50.08 -29.25 -6.30
N ALA A 451 50.67 -29.63 -5.17
CA ALA A 451 52.09 -29.94 -4.94
C ALA A 451 53.18 -28.94 -5.40
N GLY A 452 53.81 -28.33 -4.41
CA GLY A 452 55.16 -27.74 -4.48
C GLY A 452 55.71 -27.56 -3.06
N THR A 453 56.69 -28.40 -2.71
CA THR A 453 57.30 -28.70 -1.40
C THR A 453 58.04 -27.54 -0.70
N PRO A 454 58.47 -27.71 0.57
CA PRO A 454 58.62 -26.65 1.56
C PRO A 454 60.08 -26.23 1.80
N THR A 455 60.27 -25.00 2.29
CA THR A 455 61.53 -24.62 2.93
C THR A 455 61.28 -23.70 4.14
N ALA A 456 61.86 -24.12 5.25
CA ALA A 456 61.84 -23.51 6.57
C ALA A 456 62.44 -22.10 6.63
N LEU A 457 62.05 -21.29 7.62
CA LEU A 457 62.90 -20.87 8.75
C LEU A 457 62.31 -19.68 9.54
N ARG A 458 62.35 -19.86 10.88
CA ARG A 458 62.64 -18.86 11.94
C ARG A 458 61.61 -17.75 12.22
N ASN A 459 61.05 -17.73 13.44
CA ASN A 459 61.55 -16.98 14.63
C ASN A 459 61.61 -15.47 14.35
N ALA A 460 61.13 -14.53 15.16
CA ALA A 460 60.67 -14.52 16.54
C ALA A 460 60.16 -13.10 16.85
N VAL A 461 59.28 -12.97 17.84
CA VAL A 461 59.31 -11.93 18.90
C VAL A 461 59.20 -10.45 18.49
N SER A 462 58.05 -9.82 18.78
CA SER A 462 57.91 -8.69 19.74
C SER A 462 56.60 -7.92 19.53
N ALA A 463 55.78 -7.84 20.58
CA ALA A 463 54.88 -6.72 20.85
C ALA A 463 55.70 -5.52 21.43
N PRO A 464 55.10 -4.45 21.99
CA PRO A 464 54.07 -3.51 21.51
C PRO A 464 54.54 -2.03 21.63
N ARG A 465 53.79 -1.05 21.11
CA ARG A 465 53.32 0.18 21.81
C ARG A 465 52.83 1.30 20.88
N ALA A 466 51.68 1.87 21.28
CA ALA A 466 51.26 3.28 21.32
C ALA A 466 51.69 4.24 20.19
N PHE A 467 50.71 4.82 19.48
CA PHE A 467 49.97 6.02 19.92
C PHE A 467 48.58 6.01 19.29
#